data_AF-A0A0M1JSY1-F1
#
_entry.id   AF-A0A0M1JSY1-F1
#
_cell.length_a   1.000
_cell.length_b   1.000
_cell.length_c   1.000
_cell.angle_alpha   90.00
_cell.angle_beta   90.00
_cell.angle_gamma   90.00
#
_symmetry.space_group_name_H-M   'P 1'
#
loop_
_entity.id
_entity.type
_entity.pdbx_description
1 polymer ?
#
loop_
_entity_poly.entity_id
_entity_poly.type
_entity_poly.pdbx_seq_one_letter_code
_entity_poly.pdbx_strand_id
1 'polypeptide(L)'
;MSSSIVQLVDQLPQDNITVKVLKALDFVAPGEWQNTVGFDQTIRVVTGENDPKKVQRIKERALVLYEDNKTGYKSAISLYQLIDKADTAMATAALANKIGEKIEFLSFLNRVTPKADVAQTIDLVLKIVVEIIAFCKINGIPQPNPQLFVESLTNNYTDASLMRMAALVCLDGILPLGPDFLQKIHSIIDGGDAAIVKDNPVFGSISNSLPGDSPASKFGFITQSFNAVQGWMNSLISKTGVTPDTILQSIGSFIQIADDKLDFVAAFLDQTTNYYEHTGIQTVARSLILAAYESVKNESEASTPDSSSQASGSQASGNGEFKVGQLVDVLSEDYWYAGTVRELQGNLCLIRYLYNNDPSDDEWIAQTNLAPAGSNYEVGDEIEVLYSDGEWYEAEIKKIKGDTYLVEYTDENFYDDEDDEEETEWVAWQRICCEA
;
A
#
# COMPACT_ATOMS: atom_id res chain seq x y z
N MET A 1 2.60 18.39 -3.06
CA MET A 1 2.49 17.17 -3.88
C MET A 1 3.27 16.07 -3.18
N SER A 2 2.66 14.92 -2.91
CA SER A 2 3.38 13.73 -2.46
C SER A 2 4.25 13.20 -3.60
N SER A 3 5.46 12.72 -3.30
CA SER A 3 6.33 12.09 -4.32
C SER A 3 5.69 10.81 -4.86
N SER A 4 5.83 10.56 -6.16
CA SER A 4 5.39 9.29 -6.75
C SER A 4 6.31 8.14 -6.34
N ILE A 5 5.84 6.89 -6.39
CA ILE A 5 6.68 5.72 -6.12
C ILE A 5 7.91 5.65 -7.04
N VAL A 6 7.78 6.10 -8.29
CA VAL A 6 8.90 6.19 -9.24
C VAL A 6 9.96 7.16 -8.69
N GLN A 7 9.55 8.37 -8.29
CA GLN A 7 10.48 9.35 -7.73
C GLN A 7 11.14 8.84 -6.45
N LEU A 8 10.39 8.17 -5.57
CA LEU A 8 10.92 7.62 -4.32
C LEU A 8 12.02 6.58 -4.59
N VAL A 9 11.79 5.65 -5.53
CA VAL A 9 12.77 4.61 -5.89
C VAL A 9 13.97 5.18 -6.66
N ASP A 10 13.75 6.15 -7.53
CA ASP A 10 14.82 6.81 -8.30
C ASP A 10 15.74 7.66 -7.41
N GLN A 11 15.21 8.20 -6.31
CA GLN A 11 15.94 9.03 -5.36
C GLN A 11 16.63 8.23 -4.25
N LEU A 12 16.41 6.91 -4.18
CA LEU A 12 17.12 6.07 -3.21
C LEU A 12 18.64 6.17 -3.43
N PRO A 13 19.42 6.33 -2.34
CA PRO A 13 20.86 6.47 -2.44
C PRO A 13 21.50 5.19 -2.98
N GLN A 14 22.40 5.31 -3.96
CA GLN A 14 23.22 4.20 -4.45
C GLN A 14 24.33 3.81 -3.46
N ASP A 15 24.89 4.82 -2.78
CA ASP A 15 25.93 4.67 -1.77
C ASP A 15 25.79 5.76 -0.70
N ASN A 16 25.51 5.34 0.53
CA ASN A 16 25.50 6.18 1.73
C ASN A 16 25.74 5.29 2.98
N ILE A 17 25.62 5.86 4.18
CA ILE A 17 25.80 5.10 5.43
C ILE A 17 24.76 3.98 5.54
N THR A 18 23.47 4.25 5.27
CA THR A 18 22.41 3.22 5.23
C THR A 18 22.79 2.03 4.35
N VAL A 19 23.19 2.28 3.10
CA VAL A 19 23.58 1.22 2.15
C VAL A 19 24.81 0.45 2.64
N LYS A 20 25.80 1.14 3.20
CA LYS A 20 27.01 0.50 3.74
C LYS A 20 26.72 -0.39 4.93
N VAL A 21 25.86 0.08 5.84
CA VAL A 21 25.43 -0.68 7.01
C VAL A 21 24.62 -1.91 6.60
N LEU A 22 23.67 -1.77 5.68
CA LEU A 22 22.91 -2.91 5.15
C LEU A 22 23.82 -3.94 4.46
N LYS A 23 24.82 -3.49 3.68
CA LYS A 23 25.86 -4.39 3.12
C LYS A 23 26.70 -5.05 4.21
N ALA A 24 27.03 -4.34 5.27
CA ALA A 24 27.76 -4.90 6.41
C ALA A 24 26.93 -5.97 7.15
N LEU A 25 25.60 -5.88 7.12
CA LEU A 25 24.72 -6.88 7.74
C LEU A 25 24.38 -8.07 6.85
N ASP A 26 24.95 -8.17 5.65
CA ASP A 26 24.74 -9.29 4.73
C ASP A 26 25.05 -10.65 5.38
N PHE A 27 26.02 -10.74 6.29
CA PHE A 27 26.31 -12.01 6.98
C PHE A 27 25.13 -12.55 7.83
N VAL A 28 24.17 -11.69 8.20
CA VAL A 28 22.96 -12.07 8.96
C VAL A 28 21.86 -12.58 8.02
N ALA A 29 21.78 -12.03 6.81
CA ALA A 29 20.85 -12.43 5.75
C ALA A 29 21.59 -12.58 4.40
N PRO A 30 22.42 -13.63 4.23
CA PRO A 30 23.42 -13.68 3.16
C PRO A 30 22.82 -13.72 1.76
N GLY A 31 23.18 -12.72 0.95
CA GLY A 31 22.77 -12.63 -0.45
C GLY A 31 21.31 -12.27 -0.66
N GLU A 32 20.55 -12.03 0.41
CA GLU A 32 19.14 -11.67 0.33
C GLU A 32 18.98 -10.28 -0.27
N TRP A 33 19.84 -9.32 0.07
CA TRP A 33 19.64 -7.94 -0.36
C TRP A 33 20.71 -7.40 -1.30
N GLN A 34 20.24 -6.71 -2.33
CA GLN A 34 21.04 -5.86 -3.19
C GLN A 34 20.41 -4.48 -3.27
N ASN A 35 21.25 -3.43 -3.35
CA ASN A 35 20.75 -2.07 -3.44
C ASN A 35 20.28 -1.73 -4.87
N THR A 36 19.12 -2.25 -5.25
CA THR A 36 18.46 -1.93 -6.52
C THR A 36 17.75 -0.59 -6.38
N VAL A 37 18.19 0.39 -7.18
CA VAL A 37 17.58 1.73 -7.27
C VAL A 37 17.26 2.06 -8.71
N GLY A 38 16.35 3.01 -8.92
CA GLY A 38 15.81 3.31 -10.24
C GLY A 38 14.64 2.40 -10.60
N PHE A 39 13.45 2.95 -10.78
CA PHE A 39 12.21 2.18 -10.91
C PHE A 39 12.23 1.21 -12.10
N ASP A 40 12.67 1.67 -13.27
CA ASP A 40 12.81 0.84 -14.46
C ASP A 40 13.84 -0.28 -14.24
N GLN A 41 14.92 -0.01 -13.52
CA GLN A 41 15.92 -1.02 -13.19
C GLN A 41 15.34 -2.06 -12.23
N THR A 42 14.56 -1.63 -11.25
CA THR A 42 13.83 -2.52 -10.35
C THR A 42 12.87 -3.41 -11.12
N ILE A 43 12.14 -2.89 -12.12
CA ILE A 43 11.29 -3.72 -13.00
C ILE A 43 12.12 -4.83 -13.63
N ARG A 44 13.23 -4.49 -14.29
CA ARG A 44 14.09 -5.47 -14.98
C ARG A 44 14.62 -6.55 -14.03
N VAL A 45 15.06 -6.16 -12.83
CA VAL A 45 15.60 -7.10 -11.84
C VAL A 45 14.51 -8.02 -11.29
N VAL A 46 13.33 -7.47 -10.99
CA VAL A 46 12.24 -8.21 -10.32
C VAL A 46 11.50 -9.13 -11.29
N THR A 47 11.28 -8.70 -12.54
CA THR A 47 10.47 -9.46 -13.51
C THR A 47 11.30 -10.22 -14.54
N GLY A 48 12.57 -9.84 -14.73
CA GLY A 48 13.41 -10.34 -15.83
C GLY A 48 13.07 -9.74 -17.20
N GLU A 49 12.09 -8.84 -17.30
CA GLU A 49 11.66 -8.22 -18.56
C GLU A 49 12.66 -7.14 -19.01
N ASN A 50 13.07 -7.18 -20.28
CA ASN A 50 14.05 -6.27 -20.86
C ASN A 50 13.52 -5.48 -22.06
N ASP A 51 12.36 -5.83 -22.61
CA ASP A 51 11.69 -5.07 -23.66
C ASP A 51 11.29 -3.69 -23.13
N PRO A 52 11.84 -2.58 -23.67
CA PRO A 52 11.51 -1.24 -23.22
C PRO A 52 10.01 -0.93 -23.22
N LYS A 53 9.22 -1.49 -24.16
CA LYS A 53 7.78 -1.26 -24.22
C LYS A 53 7.03 -1.95 -23.09
N LYS A 54 7.42 -3.18 -22.76
CA LYS A 54 6.81 -3.92 -21.65
C LYS A 54 7.24 -3.35 -20.30
N VAL A 55 8.52 -2.98 -20.14
CA VAL A 55 8.99 -2.26 -18.95
C VAL A 55 8.18 -0.98 -18.72
N GLN A 56 7.94 -0.21 -19.78
CA GLN A 56 7.12 1.00 -19.70
C GLN A 56 5.66 0.69 -19.33
N ARG A 57 5.04 -0.35 -19.91
CA ARG A 57 3.66 -0.75 -19.57
C ARG A 57 3.53 -1.23 -18.12
N ILE A 58 4.50 -2.00 -17.62
CA ILE A 58 4.56 -2.41 -16.20
C ILE A 58 4.67 -1.17 -15.31
N LYS A 59 5.50 -0.19 -15.68
CA LYS A 59 5.65 1.06 -14.95
C LYS A 59 4.34 1.86 -14.88
N GLU A 60 3.66 2.00 -16.00
CA GLU A 60 2.36 2.70 -16.08
C GLU A 60 1.30 2.00 -15.21
N ARG A 61 1.19 0.67 -15.30
CA ARG A 61 0.28 -0.11 -14.46
C ARG A 61 0.63 0.00 -12.97
N ALA A 62 1.91 -0.03 -12.63
CA ALA A 62 2.37 0.15 -11.25
C ALA A 62 2.00 1.55 -10.72
N LEU A 63 2.10 2.60 -11.52
CA LEU A 63 1.66 3.95 -11.12
C LEU A 63 0.16 3.99 -10.83
N VAL A 64 -0.67 3.39 -11.69
CA VAL A 64 -2.13 3.30 -11.46
C VAL A 64 -2.42 2.59 -10.14
N LEU A 65 -1.83 1.41 -9.92
CA LEU A 65 -2.00 0.65 -8.68
C LEU A 65 -1.51 1.40 -7.44
N TYR A 66 -0.45 2.21 -7.57
CA TYR A 66 0.03 3.03 -6.46
C TYR A 66 -0.92 4.19 -6.17
N GLU A 67 -1.54 4.76 -7.21
CA GLU A 67 -2.44 5.90 -7.06
C GLU A 67 -3.82 5.52 -6.51
N ASP A 68 -4.26 4.29 -6.72
CA ASP A 68 -5.52 3.74 -6.24
C ASP A 68 -5.60 3.66 -4.70
N ASN A 69 -6.53 4.42 -4.11
CA ASN A 69 -6.78 4.48 -2.67
C ASN A 69 -7.37 3.19 -2.10
N LYS A 70 -7.92 2.29 -2.94
CA LYS A 70 -8.34 0.95 -2.51
C LYS A 70 -7.14 0.05 -2.21
N THR A 71 -5.94 0.39 -2.70
CA THR A 71 -4.70 -0.35 -2.39
C THR A 71 -3.97 0.22 -1.17
N GLY A 72 -3.17 -0.63 -0.51
CA GLY A 72 -2.42 -0.22 0.69
C GLY A 72 -1.04 0.40 0.45
N TYR A 73 -0.59 0.55 -0.80
CA TYR A 73 0.82 0.87 -1.12
C TYR A 73 1.27 2.27 -0.65
N LYS A 74 0.51 3.32 -0.98
CA LYS A 74 0.80 4.69 -0.50
C LYS A 74 0.80 4.79 1.02
N SER A 75 -0.13 4.09 1.66
CA SER A 75 -0.23 4.04 3.12
C SER A 75 0.99 3.34 3.73
N ALA A 76 1.45 2.24 3.13
CA ALA A 76 2.66 1.53 3.57
C ALA A 76 3.92 2.40 3.44
N ILE A 77 4.11 3.11 2.31
CA ILE A 77 5.19 4.10 2.17
C ILE A 77 5.12 5.14 3.28
N SER A 78 3.93 5.72 3.52
CA SER A 78 3.76 6.75 4.54
C SER A 78 4.16 6.25 5.93
N LEU A 79 3.87 4.98 6.25
CA LEU A 79 4.28 4.36 7.52
C LEU A 79 5.80 4.20 7.63
N TYR A 80 6.46 3.70 6.57
CA TYR A 80 7.93 3.55 6.54
C TYR A 80 8.66 4.90 6.64
N GLN A 81 8.11 5.95 6.03
CA GLN A 81 8.67 7.30 6.14
C GLN A 81 8.40 7.92 7.51
N LEU A 82 7.25 7.63 8.10
CA LEU A 82 6.84 8.19 9.39
C LEU A 82 7.72 7.67 10.53
N ILE A 83 7.97 6.36 10.56
CA ILE A 83 8.75 5.73 11.64
C ILE A 83 10.19 6.27 11.66
N ASP A 84 10.85 6.42 10.51
CA ASP A 84 12.21 6.99 10.43
C ASP A 84 12.26 8.51 10.69
N LYS A 85 11.22 9.27 10.32
CA LYS A 85 11.21 10.75 10.49
C LYS A 85 10.87 11.20 11.90
N ALA A 86 10.14 10.39 12.66
CA ALA A 86 9.83 10.72 14.05
C ALA A 86 11.09 10.77 14.92
N ASP A 87 12.11 9.96 14.59
CA ASP A 87 13.44 10.00 15.21
C ASP A 87 14.18 11.30 14.87
N THR A 88 14.04 11.77 13.63
CA THR A 88 14.72 12.98 13.12
C THR A 88 14.06 14.30 13.57
N ALA A 89 12.74 14.31 13.77
CA ALA A 89 12.01 15.50 14.20
C ALA A 89 12.40 15.95 15.61
N MET A 90 12.71 15.01 16.51
CA MET A 90 13.25 15.31 17.83
C MET A 90 14.68 15.88 17.77
N ALA A 91 15.53 15.36 16.87
CA ALA A 91 16.89 15.88 16.66
C ALA A 91 16.89 17.31 16.08
N THR A 92 15.98 17.60 15.15
CA THR A 92 15.89 18.91 14.48
C THR A 92 15.36 20.00 15.41
N ALA A 93 14.39 19.69 16.28
CA ALA A 93 13.90 20.62 17.30
C ALA A 93 14.99 20.97 18.34
N ALA A 94 15.86 20.02 18.67
CA ALA A 94 17.03 20.25 19.53
C ALA A 94 18.12 21.10 18.84
N LEU A 95 18.23 21.04 17.50
CA LEU A 95 19.15 21.86 16.71
C LEU A 95 18.61 23.27 16.42
N ALA A 96 17.30 23.42 16.20
CA ALA A 96 16.66 24.71 15.91
C ALA A 96 16.77 25.71 17.06
N ASN A 97 16.84 25.21 18.31
CA ASN A 97 17.10 26.04 19.50
C ASN A 97 18.59 26.40 19.70
N LYS A 98 19.50 26.03 18.79
CA LYS A 98 20.96 26.04 19.01
C LYS A 98 21.79 26.87 18.02
N ILE A 99 21.20 27.86 17.35
CA ILE A 99 22.00 28.88 16.64
C ILE A 99 22.42 29.95 17.66
N GLY A 100 23.51 29.71 18.41
CA GLY A 100 24.11 30.75 19.25
C GLY A 100 25.03 30.32 20.40
N GLU A 101 24.98 29.08 20.89
CA GLU A 101 25.74 28.71 22.09
C GLU A 101 26.79 27.62 21.84
N LYS A 102 27.98 27.85 22.41
CA LYS A 102 29.15 26.99 22.31
C LYS A 102 28.84 25.59 22.85
N ILE A 103 29.35 24.60 22.13
CA ILE A 103 29.07 23.17 22.30
C ILE A 103 29.61 22.66 23.66
N GLU A 104 28.70 22.43 24.60
CA GLU A 104 28.82 21.43 25.68
C GLU A 104 27.86 20.26 25.34
N PHE A 105 28.35 19.27 24.59
CA PHE A 105 27.52 18.25 23.94
C PHE A 105 26.83 17.22 24.87
N LEU A 106 26.92 17.32 26.21
CA LEU A 106 26.54 16.21 27.10
C LEU A 106 25.62 16.55 28.29
N SER A 107 24.91 17.68 28.28
CA SER A 107 24.01 18.07 29.40
C SER A 107 22.51 17.82 29.16
N PHE A 108 22.09 17.36 27.97
CA PHE A 108 20.67 17.10 27.66
C PHE A 108 20.11 15.80 28.28
N LEU A 109 20.93 15.01 28.97
CA LEU A 109 20.54 13.75 29.62
C LEU A 109 19.74 13.92 30.93
N ASN A 110 19.50 15.15 31.40
CA ASN A 110 18.90 15.37 32.73
C ASN A 110 17.42 15.80 32.72
N ARG A 111 16.66 15.53 31.66
CA ARG A 111 15.24 15.90 31.59
C ARG A 111 14.38 14.68 31.28
N VAL A 112 13.84 14.05 32.34
CA VAL A 112 12.87 12.93 32.38
C VAL A 112 12.78 12.18 31.04
N THR A 113 13.90 11.61 30.64
CA THR A 113 13.97 10.66 29.55
C THR A 113 13.62 9.31 30.18
N PRO A 114 12.75 8.49 29.58
CA PRO A 114 12.77 7.06 29.89
C PRO A 114 14.23 6.59 29.84
N LYS A 115 14.65 5.70 30.76
CA LYS A 115 16.01 5.13 30.68
C LYS A 115 16.26 4.68 29.24
N ALA A 116 17.47 4.87 28.70
CA ALA A 116 17.77 4.62 27.28
C ALA A 116 17.17 3.29 26.77
N ASP A 117 17.25 2.23 27.58
CA ASP A 117 16.64 0.92 27.31
C ASP A 117 15.11 0.96 27.05
N VAL A 118 14.36 1.80 27.76
CA VAL A 118 12.90 1.96 27.57
C VAL A 118 12.60 2.67 26.26
N ALA A 119 13.33 3.74 25.94
CA ALA A 119 13.13 4.47 24.68
C ALA A 119 13.43 3.57 23.47
N GLN A 120 14.56 2.85 23.52
CA GLN A 120 14.97 1.90 22.47
C GLN A 120 14.03 0.70 22.37
N THR A 121 13.51 0.22 23.50
CA THR A 121 12.47 -0.83 23.50
C THR A 121 11.21 -0.34 22.80
N ILE A 122 10.73 0.86 23.12
CA ILE A 122 9.52 1.43 22.52
C ILE A 122 9.71 1.62 21.02
N ASP A 123 10.86 2.15 20.60
CA ASP A 123 11.16 2.33 19.19
C ASP A 123 11.13 0.99 18.41
N LEU A 124 11.85 -0.03 18.87
CA LEU A 124 11.86 -1.34 18.24
C LEU A 124 10.45 -1.94 18.13
N VAL A 125 9.66 -1.92 19.21
CA VAL A 125 8.31 -2.53 19.17
C VAL A 125 7.36 -1.74 18.26
N LEU A 126 7.51 -0.42 18.14
CA LEU A 126 6.74 0.38 17.21
C LEU A 126 7.17 0.12 15.75
N LYS A 127 8.45 -0.09 15.48
CA LYS A 127 8.95 -0.56 14.17
C LYS A 127 8.36 -1.91 13.77
N ILE A 128 8.25 -2.86 14.71
CA ILE A 128 7.54 -4.15 14.47
C ILE A 128 6.07 -3.92 14.12
N VAL A 129 5.38 -3.08 14.88
CA VAL A 129 3.97 -2.76 14.65
C VAL A 129 3.76 -2.11 13.28
N VAL A 130 4.62 -1.16 12.92
CA VAL A 130 4.61 -0.53 11.59
C VAL A 130 4.81 -1.56 10.50
N GLU A 131 5.74 -2.50 10.66
CA GLU A 131 5.95 -3.59 9.70
C GLU A 131 4.70 -4.44 9.53
N ILE A 132 4.02 -4.83 10.62
CA ILE A 132 2.78 -5.62 10.57
C ILE A 132 1.68 -4.86 9.82
N ILE A 133 1.49 -3.58 10.13
CA ILE A 133 0.46 -2.76 9.46
C ILE A 133 0.80 -2.60 7.97
N ALA A 134 2.06 -2.30 7.64
CA ALA A 134 2.51 -2.14 6.26
C ALA A 134 2.37 -3.45 5.48
N PHE A 135 2.75 -4.59 6.08
CA PHE A 135 2.54 -5.92 5.52
C PHE A 135 1.07 -6.17 5.19
N CYS A 136 0.16 -5.94 6.14
CA CYS A 136 -1.27 -6.15 5.91
C CYS A 136 -1.79 -5.26 4.78
N LYS A 137 -1.40 -3.98 4.76
CA LYS A 137 -1.79 -3.03 3.71
C LYS A 137 -1.30 -3.45 2.32
N ILE A 138 -0.03 -3.83 2.19
CA ILE A 138 0.58 -4.28 0.93
C ILE A 138 -0.13 -5.52 0.39
N ASN A 139 -0.60 -6.42 1.27
CA ASN A 139 -1.23 -7.68 0.90
C ASN A 139 -2.76 -7.64 0.90
N GLY A 140 -3.38 -6.45 1.00
CA GLY A 140 -4.85 -6.31 0.99
C GLY A 140 -5.54 -6.97 2.21
N ILE A 141 -4.82 -7.19 3.30
CA ILE A 141 -5.40 -7.75 4.54
C ILE A 141 -6.10 -6.60 5.28
N PRO A 142 -7.42 -6.72 5.54
CA PRO A 142 -8.25 -5.60 5.97
C PRO A 142 -7.91 -5.07 7.37
N GLN A 143 -7.30 -5.89 8.22
CA GLN A 143 -6.94 -5.53 9.60
C GLN A 143 -5.53 -6.01 9.96
N PRO A 144 -4.75 -5.24 10.73
CA PRO A 144 -3.44 -5.65 11.22
C PRO A 144 -3.48 -7.01 11.92
N ASN A 145 -2.65 -7.95 11.48
CA ASN A 145 -2.67 -9.33 11.96
C ASN A 145 -1.24 -9.86 12.21
N PRO A 146 -0.78 -9.89 13.48
CA PRO A 146 0.56 -10.34 13.83
C PRO A 146 0.84 -11.81 13.49
N GLN A 147 -0.19 -12.68 13.53
CA GLN A 147 -0.05 -14.10 13.22
C GLN A 147 0.21 -14.33 11.73
N LEU A 148 -0.59 -13.72 10.86
CA LEU A 148 -0.35 -13.77 9.41
C LEU A 148 0.99 -13.14 9.04
N PHE A 149 1.38 -12.07 9.74
CA PHE A 149 2.69 -11.46 9.54
C PHE A 149 3.82 -12.43 9.87
N VAL A 150 3.85 -13.06 11.06
CA VAL A 150 4.97 -13.96 11.42
C VAL A 150 5.02 -15.21 10.54
N GLU A 151 3.86 -15.72 10.10
CA GLU A 151 3.79 -16.80 9.11
C GLU A 151 4.45 -16.39 7.79
N SER A 152 4.17 -15.17 7.30
CA SER A 152 4.80 -14.63 6.10
C SER A 152 6.29 -14.33 6.32
N LEU A 153 6.67 -13.77 7.47
CA LEU A 153 8.05 -13.50 7.85
C LEU A 153 8.92 -14.77 7.87
N THR A 154 8.32 -15.89 8.23
CA THR A 154 9.01 -17.19 8.27
C THR A 154 9.15 -17.82 6.89
N ASN A 155 8.14 -17.66 6.02
CA ASN A 155 8.03 -18.46 4.80
C ASN A 155 8.25 -17.67 3.50
N ASN A 156 8.00 -16.37 3.50
CA ASN A 156 7.87 -15.56 2.28
C ASN A 156 8.72 -14.28 2.28
N TYR A 157 9.18 -13.80 3.45
CA TYR A 157 10.05 -12.62 3.51
C TYR A 157 11.41 -12.93 2.87
N THR A 158 11.79 -12.07 1.93
CA THR A 158 13.00 -12.16 1.10
C THR A 158 13.46 -10.75 0.77
N ASP A 159 14.60 -10.61 0.12
CA ASP A 159 15.02 -9.32 -0.46
C ASP A 159 15.10 -8.19 0.60
N ALA A 160 14.61 -7.00 0.25
CA ALA A 160 14.62 -5.83 1.11
C ALA A 160 13.79 -5.99 2.40
N SER A 161 12.70 -6.77 2.39
CA SER A 161 11.88 -6.94 3.59
C SER A 161 12.56 -7.84 4.62
N LEU A 162 13.22 -8.93 4.19
CA LEU A 162 14.00 -9.77 5.10
C LEU A 162 15.22 -9.01 5.65
N MET A 163 15.94 -8.29 4.79
CA MET A 163 17.07 -7.47 5.23
C MET A 163 16.65 -6.36 6.22
N ARG A 164 15.49 -5.72 6.03
CA ARG A 164 14.93 -4.76 7.00
C ARG A 164 14.75 -5.38 8.39
N MET A 165 14.19 -6.59 8.44
CA MET A 165 13.95 -7.28 9.70
C MET A 165 15.26 -7.77 10.35
N ALA A 166 16.25 -8.21 9.56
CA ALA A 166 17.58 -8.53 10.05
C ALA A 166 18.28 -7.28 10.62
N ALA A 167 18.18 -6.15 9.92
CA ALA A 167 18.72 -4.87 10.36
C ALA A 167 18.06 -4.39 11.65
N LEU A 168 16.73 -4.49 11.78
CA LEU A 168 16.01 -4.18 13.03
C LEU A 168 16.54 -4.97 14.22
N VAL A 169 16.75 -6.28 14.06
CA VAL A 169 17.30 -7.13 15.13
C VAL A 169 18.71 -6.68 15.52
N CYS A 170 19.54 -6.30 14.55
CA CYS A 170 20.92 -5.91 14.80
C CYS A 170 21.06 -4.50 15.39
N LEU A 171 20.40 -3.52 14.76
CA LEU A 171 20.61 -2.09 14.98
C LEU A 171 19.74 -1.53 16.11
N ASP A 172 18.54 -2.07 16.31
CA ASP A 172 17.56 -1.57 17.28
C ASP A 172 17.40 -2.55 18.46
N GLY A 173 17.79 -3.81 18.25
CA GLY A 173 17.81 -4.85 19.26
C GLY A 173 19.19 -5.01 19.89
N ILE A 174 20.04 -5.81 19.25
CA ILE A 174 21.29 -6.31 19.82
C ILE A 174 22.26 -5.19 20.18
N LEU A 175 22.45 -4.21 19.28
CA LEU A 175 23.45 -3.17 19.47
C LEU A 175 23.09 -2.20 20.63
N PRO A 176 21.87 -1.63 20.71
CA PRO A 176 21.53 -0.69 21.79
C PRO A 176 21.09 -1.39 23.09
N LEU A 177 20.43 -2.55 23.02
CA LEU A 177 19.86 -3.22 24.20
C LEU A 177 20.72 -4.39 24.70
N GLY A 178 21.70 -4.84 23.92
CA GLY A 178 22.60 -5.94 24.26
C GLY A 178 22.05 -7.32 23.84
N PRO A 179 22.82 -8.40 24.10
CA PRO A 179 22.46 -9.76 23.65
C PRO A 179 21.15 -10.29 24.24
N ASP A 180 20.76 -9.80 25.43
CA ASP A 180 19.53 -10.22 26.12
C ASP A 180 18.32 -9.31 25.80
N PHE A 181 18.36 -8.55 24.70
CA PHE A 181 17.34 -7.53 24.39
C PHE A 181 15.90 -8.07 24.37
N LEU A 182 15.67 -9.30 23.89
CA LEU A 182 14.35 -9.92 23.88
C LEU A 182 13.76 -10.02 25.29
N GLN A 183 14.57 -10.41 26.27
CA GLN A 183 14.15 -10.49 27.67
C GLN A 183 13.90 -9.10 28.27
N LYS A 184 14.74 -8.11 27.90
CA LYS A 184 14.55 -6.72 28.34
C LYS A 184 13.23 -6.15 27.83
N ILE A 185 12.95 -6.32 26.53
CA ILE A 185 11.70 -5.86 25.92
C ILE A 185 10.51 -6.52 26.61
N HIS A 186 10.53 -7.85 26.74
CA HIS A 186 9.47 -8.60 27.41
C HIS A 186 9.23 -8.08 28.83
N SER A 187 10.28 -7.78 29.59
CA SER A 187 10.16 -7.25 30.96
C SER A 187 9.52 -5.85 31.01
N ILE A 188 9.78 -5.01 30.00
CA ILE A 188 9.26 -3.65 29.90
C ILE A 188 7.79 -3.65 29.44
N ILE A 189 7.45 -4.45 28.44
CA ILE A 189 6.09 -4.45 27.86
C ILE A 189 5.08 -5.24 28.71
N ASP A 190 5.48 -6.35 29.33
CA ASP A 190 4.57 -7.15 30.18
C ASP A 190 4.38 -6.55 31.56
N GLY A 191 5.38 -5.80 32.05
CA GLY A 191 5.29 -5.04 33.30
C GLY A 191 4.73 -3.63 33.15
N GLY A 192 4.49 -3.19 31.91
CA GLY A 192 4.09 -1.84 31.56
C GLY A 192 2.59 -1.69 31.30
N ASP A 193 2.16 -0.43 31.15
CA ASP A 193 0.83 -0.06 30.67
C ASP A 193 0.94 0.96 29.54
N ALA A 194 -0.21 1.43 29.03
CA ALA A 194 -0.25 2.40 27.95
C ALA A 194 0.47 3.73 28.27
N ALA A 195 0.82 4.03 29.53
CA ALA A 195 1.57 5.23 29.87
C ALA A 195 2.99 5.19 29.30
N ILE A 196 3.58 4.01 29.06
CA ILE A 196 4.95 3.91 28.54
C ILE A 196 5.07 4.43 27.10
N VAL A 197 3.99 4.33 26.32
CA VAL A 197 3.95 4.79 24.91
C VAL A 197 3.21 6.12 24.74
N LYS A 198 2.54 6.63 25.78
CA LYS A 198 1.64 7.79 25.69
C LYS A 198 2.33 9.05 25.16
N ASP A 199 3.55 9.29 25.60
CA ASP A 199 4.32 10.48 25.23
C ASP A 199 5.20 10.24 23.99
N ASN A 200 5.11 9.05 23.37
CA ASN A 200 5.88 8.73 22.18
C ASN A 200 5.20 9.32 20.92
N PRO A 201 5.90 10.17 20.16
CA PRO A 201 5.33 10.84 18.99
C PRO A 201 4.99 9.88 17.84
N VAL A 202 5.74 8.78 17.67
CA VAL A 202 5.41 7.73 16.69
C VAL A 202 4.08 7.11 17.06
N PHE A 203 3.92 6.70 18.33
CA PHE A 203 2.69 6.07 18.81
C PHE A 203 1.46 6.96 18.57
N GLY A 204 1.57 8.25 18.88
CA GLY A 204 0.53 9.23 18.56
C GLY A 204 0.21 9.28 17.06
N SER A 205 1.24 9.27 16.21
CA SER A 205 1.10 9.39 14.76
C SER A 205 0.50 8.16 14.08
N ILE A 206 0.77 6.96 14.60
CA ILE A 206 0.21 5.70 14.06
C ILE A 206 -1.05 5.25 14.81
N SER A 207 -1.46 5.97 15.86
CA SER A 207 -2.52 5.52 16.77
C SER A 207 -3.82 5.16 16.07
N ASN A 208 -4.18 5.88 15.00
CA ASN A 208 -5.42 5.63 14.24
C ASN A 208 -5.34 4.39 13.34
N SER A 209 -4.13 3.87 13.08
CA SER A 209 -3.92 2.62 12.36
C SER A 209 -3.80 1.41 13.28
N LEU A 210 -3.76 1.62 14.61
CA LEU A 210 -3.69 0.55 15.59
C LEU A 210 -5.10 0.03 15.93
N PRO A 211 -5.29 -1.29 16.01
CA PRO A 211 -6.54 -1.88 16.48
C PRO A 211 -6.92 -1.44 17.90
N GLY A 212 -8.21 -1.21 18.11
CA GLY A 212 -8.84 -0.95 19.41
C GLY A 212 -9.06 0.52 19.74
N ASP A 213 -10.07 0.78 20.58
CA ASP A 213 -10.60 2.13 20.82
C ASP A 213 -9.98 2.86 22.01
N SER A 214 -9.06 2.22 22.73
CA SER A 214 -8.44 2.78 23.94
C SER A 214 -6.91 2.67 23.88
N PRO A 215 -6.17 3.55 24.58
CA PRO A 215 -4.72 3.40 24.73
C PRO A 215 -4.31 2.01 25.26
N ALA A 216 -5.11 1.43 26.16
CA ALA A 216 -4.85 0.11 26.72
C ALA A 216 -4.99 -1.02 25.69
N SER A 217 -6.02 -0.99 24.84
CA SER A 217 -6.19 -1.99 23.77
C SER A 217 -5.12 -1.85 22.69
N LYS A 218 -4.75 -0.61 22.32
CA LYS A 218 -3.66 -0.34 21.39
C LYS A 218 -2.31 -0.81 21.95
N PHE A 219 -2.07 -0.61 23.24
CA PHE A 219 -0.90 -1.15 23.92
C PHE A 219 -0.91 -2.68 23.94
N GLY A 220 -2.06 -3.30 24.20
CA GLY A 220 -2.22 -4.76 24.10
C GLY A 220 -1.87 -5.30 22.71
N PHE A 221 -2.21 -4.57 21.65
CA PHE A 221 -1.81 -4.93 20.29
C PHE A 221 -0.29 -4.82 20.07
N ILE A 222 0.38 -3.82 20.63
CA ILE A 222 1.86 -3.70 20.60
C ILE A 222 2.49 -4.93 21.27
N THR A 223 2.01 -5.30 22.47
CA THR A 223 2.50 -6.48 23.19
C THR A 223 2.25 -7.77 22.40
N GLN A 224 1.06 -7.96 21.83
CA GLN A 224 0.76 -9.10 20.97
C GLN A 224 1.67 -9.17 19.74
N SER A 225 1.96 -8.02 19.14
CA SER A 225 2.82 -7.89 17.96
C SER A 225 4.24 -8.35 18.24
N PHE A 226 4.87 -7.82 19.31
CA PHE A 226 6.19 -8.29 19.72
C PHE A 226 6.18 -9.79 20.05
N ASN A 227 5.16 -10.24 20.79
CA ASN A 227 5.07 -11.62 21.22
C ASN A 227 4.96 -12.62 20.05
N ALA A 228 4.31 -12.22 18.96
CA ALA A 228 4.25 -13.02 17.73
C ALA A 228 5.64 -13.17 17.06
N VAL A 229 6.45 -12.10 17.07
CA VAL A 229 7.69 -12.01 16.28
C VAL A 229 8.93 -12.48 17.06
N GLN A 230 8.90 -12.47 18.40
CA GLN A 230 10.06 -12.82 19.24
C GLN A 230 10.67 -14.20 18.93
N GLY A 231 9.85 -15.19 18.58
CA GLY A 231 10.32 -16.54 18.23
C GLY A 231 11.15 -16.55 16.94
N TRP A 232 10.75 -15.74 15.96
CA TRP A 232 11.50 -15.55 14.71
C TRP A 232 12.83 -14.83 14.98
N MET A 233 12.83 -13.76 15.78
CA MET A 233 14.07 -13.03 16.14
C MET A 233 15.07 -13.93 16.86
N ASN A 234 14.59 -14.72 17.84
CA ASN A 234 15.42 -15.68 18.56
C ASN A 234 16.02 -16.76 17.62
N SER A 235 15.24 -17.21 16.64
CA SER A 235 15.70 -18.18 15.64
C SER A 235 16.75 -17.60 14.71
N LEU A 236 16.60 -16.33 14.28
CA LEU A 236 17.60 -15.62 13.49
C LEU A 236 18.93 -15.51 14.24
N ILE A 237 18.89 -15.10 15.51
CA ILE A 237 20.07 -14.96 16.37
C ILE A 237 20.76 -16.31 16.54
N SER A 238 19.98 -17.35 16.85
CA SER A 238 20.51 -18.71 17.03
C SER A 238 21.15 -19.27 15.76
N LYS A 239 20.57 -18.98 14.59
CA LYS A 239 21.06 -19.44 13.28
C LYS A 239 22.35 -18.72 12.86
N THR A 240 22.44 -17.42 13.12
CA THR A 240 23.54 -16.58 12.63
C THR A 240 24.69 -16.43 13.63
N GLY A 241 24.41 -16.63 14.92
CA GLY A 241 25.37 -16.38 16.00
C GLY A 241 25.72 -14.89 16.15
N VAL A 242 24.85 -13.99 15.65
CA VAL A 242 25.09 -12.55 15.67
C VAL A 242 25.19 -12.02 17.11
N THR A 243 26.21 -11.22 17.36
CA THR A 243 26.50 -10.54 18.63
C THR A 243 26.85 -9.07 18.39
N PRO A 244 26.86 -8.20 19.43
CA PRO A 244 27.32 -6.82 19.28
C PRO A 244 28.71 -6.73 18.64
N ASP A 245 29.65 -7.60 19.03
CA ASP A 245 31.01 -7.61 18.49
C ASP A 245 31.04 -7.97 17.01
N THR A 246 30.27 -8.96 16.57
CA THR A 246 30.21 -9.32 15.14
C THR A 246 29.60 -8.22 14.28
N ILE A 247 28.61 -7.50 14.82
CA ILE A 247 27.98 -6.35 14.14
C ILE A 247 29.01 -5.23 14.00
N LEU A 248 29.68 -4.86 15.09
CA LEU A 248 30.72 -3.82 15.09
C LEU A 248 31.87 -4.16 14.15
N GLN A 249 32.37 -5.39 14.19
CA GLN A 249 33.45 -5.85 13.33
C GLN A 249 33.04 -5.72 11.86
N SER A 250 31.80 -6.11 11.52
CA SER A 250 31.32 -6.02 10.15
C SER A 250 31.16 -4.56 9.72
N ILE A 251 30.53 -3.71 10.52
CA ILE A 251 30.33 -2.28 10.21
C ILE A 251 31.68 -1.54 10.13
N GLY A 252 32.63 -1.86 11.01
CA GLY A 252 33.97 -1.30 11.04
C GLY A 252 34.76 -1.53 9.74
N SER A 253 34.40 -2.56 8.96
CA SER A 253 35.00 -2.78 7.64
C SER A 253 34.54 -1.78 6.57
N PHE A 254 33.43 -1.07 6.81
CA PHE A 254 32.85 -0.07 5.90
C PHE A 254 32.95 1.37 6.43
N ILE A 255 33.01 1.54 7.76
CA ILE A 255 33.03 2.84 8.44
C ILE A 255 34.17 2.83 9.45
N GLN A 256 35.09 3.80 9.38
CA GLN A 256 36.12 3.97 10.40
C GLN A 256 35.47 4.47 11.70
N ILE A 257 35.32 3.59 12.67
CA ILE A 257 34.78 3.89 14.00
C ILE A 257 35.96 4.00 14.97
N ALA A 258 35.95 5.01 15.85
CA ALA A 258 36.95 5.12 16.92
C ALA A 258 36.69 4.07 18.01
N ASP A 259 37.76 3.42 18.49
CA ASP A 259 37.74 2.06 19.07
C ASP A 259 36.83 1.82 20.30
N ASP A 260 36.37 2.83 21.04
CA ASP A 260 36.02 2.60 22.46
C ASP A 260 34.58 2.91 22.91
N LYS A 261 33.57 3.05 22.05
CA LYS A 261 32.19 3.29 22.55
C LYS A 261 31.05 2.70 21.70
N LEU A 262 30.64 1.47 22.03
CA LEU A 262 29.43 0.80 21.50
C LEU A 262 28.19 1.71 21.51
N ASP A 263 27.91 2.38 22.63
CA ASP A 263 26.75 3.27 22.78
C ASP A 263 26.76 4.45 21.79
N PHE A 264 27.95 4.91 21.38
CA PHE A 264 28.09 6.00 20.42
C PHE A 264 27.91 5.50 18.99
N VAL A 265 28.25 4.23 18.72
CA VAL A 265 28.00 3.60 17.43
C VAL A 265 26.50 3.39 17.24
N ALA A 266 25.79 2.86 18.24
CA ALA A 266 24.34 2.69 18.18
C ALA A 266 23.63 4.01 17.88
N ALA A 267 23.93 5.06 18.66
CA ALA A 267 23.35 6.39 18.44
C ALA A 267 23.77 7.02 17.11
N PHE A 268 25.01 6.80 16.65
CA PHE A 268 25.46 7.28 15.35
C PHE A 268 24.70 6.60 14.21
N LEU A 269 24.54 5.28 14.26
CA LEU A 269 23.82 4.52 13.24
C LEU A 269 22.34 4.89 13.21
N ASP A 270 21.70 4.99 14.36
CA ASP A 270 20.32 5.49 14.48
C ASP A 270 20.15 6.86 13.82
N GLN A 271 21.05 7.81 14.09
CA GLN A 271 20.97 9.17 13.53
C GLN A 271 21.32 9.26 12.03
N THR A 272 22.14 8.34 11.51
CA THR A 272 22.72 8.45 10.16
C THR A 272 22.21 7.42 9.17
N THR A 273 21.39 6.47 9.64
CA THR A 273 20.72 5.49 8.81
C THR A 273 19.23 5.76 8.73
N ASN A 274 18.64 5.33 7.62
CA ASN A 274 17.21 5.41 7.34
C ASN A 274 16.79 4.10 6.66
N TYR A 275 17.21 2.98 7.29
CA TYR A 275 17.14 1.67 6.66
C TYR A 275 15.70 1.17 6.56
N TYR A 276 14.81 1.60 7.46
CA TYR A 276 13.39 1.26 7.41
C TYR A 276 12.70 1.94 6.22
N GLU A 277 12.92 3.25 6.01
CA GLU A 277 12.42 3.97 4.84
C GLU A 277 13.04 3.41 3.55
N HIS A 278 14.36 3.25 3.51
CA HIS A 278 15.08 2.79 2.30
C HIS A 278 14.59 1.43 1.82
N THR A 279 14.62 0.44 2.71
CA THR A 279 14.17 -0.92 2.37
C THR A 279 12.65 -0.99 2.24
N GLY A 280 11.89 -0.14 2.95
CA GLY A 280 10.44 -0.05 2.88
C GLY A 280 9.96 0.38 1.49
N ILE A 281 10.60 1.42 0.93
CA ILE A 281 10.39 1.85 -0.45
C ILE A 281 10.69 0.70 -1.43
N GLN A 282 11.79 -0.02 -1.24
CA GLN A 282 12.13 -1.17 -2.09
C GLN A 282 11.12 -2.31 -1.97
N THR A 283 10.64 -2.63 -0.77
CA THR A 283 9.60 -3.65 -0.54
C THR A 283 8.31 -3.29 -1.26
N VAL A 284 7.83 -2.05 -1.11
CA VAL A 284 6.60 -1.59 -1.77
C VAL A 284 6.77 -1.61 -3.29
N ALA A 285 7.88 -1.08 -3.80
CA ALA A 285 8.15 -1.06 -5.23
C ALA A 285 8.15 -2.47 -5.84
N ARG A 286 8.80 -3.44 -5.18
CA ARG A 286 8.82 -4.83 -5.63
C ARG A 286 7.42 -5.44 -5.68
N SER A 287 6.63 -5.30 -4.60
CA SER A 287 5.27 -5.85 -4.55
C SER A 287 4.38 -5.24 -5.62
N LEU A 288 4.45 -3.91 -5.78
CA LEU A 288 3.70 -3.16 -6.77
C LEU A 288 4.07 -3.57 -8.20
N ILE A 289 5.37 -3.72 -8.49
CA ILE A 289 5.87 -4.14 -9.79
C ILE A 289 5.43 -5.56 -10.11
N LEU A 290 5.45 -6.49 -9.15
CA LEU A 290 4.98 -7.86 -9.38
C LEU A 290 3.48 -7.89 -9.66
N ALA A 291 2.68 -7.16 -8.88
CA ALA A 291 1.24 -7.04 -9.14
C ALA A 291 0.98 -6.47 -10.54
N ALA A 292 1.68 -5.39 -10.92
CA ALA A 292 1.58 -4.80 -12.25
C ALA A 292 2.04 -5.75 -13.36
N TYR A 293 3.11 -6.51 -13.13
CA TYR A 293 3.66 -7.46 -14.09
C TYR A 293 2.70 -8.61 -14.36
N GLU A 294 2.09 -9.18 -13.33
CA GLU A 294 1.07 -10.23 -13.50
C GLU A 294 -0.13 -9.70 -14.29
N SER A 295 -0.62 -8.48 -14.03
CA SER A 295 -1.67 -7.86 -14.83
C SER A 295 -1.27 -7.74 -16.31
N VAL A 296 -0.07 -7.21 -16.60
CA VAL A 296 0.42 -7.03 -17.98
C VAL A 296 0.67 -8.37 -18.69
N LYS A 297 1.14 -9.39 -17.96
CA LYS A 297 1.34 -10.73 -18.49
C LYS A 297 0.02 -11.38 -18.87
N ASN A 298 -1.00 -11.30 -18.01
CA ASN A 298 -2.32 -11.84 -18.26
C ASN A 298 -2.99 -11.18 -19.49
N GLU A 299 -2.79 -9.88 -19.69
CA GLU A 299 -3.20 -9.14 -20.90
C GLU A 299 -2.49 -9.66 -22.18
N SER A 300 -1.24 -10.12 -22.07
CA SER A 300 -0.42 -10.60 -23.19
C SER A 300 -0.63 -12.08 -23.53
N GLU A 301 -0.96 -12.92 -22.54
CA GLU A 301 -1.24 -14.35 -22.75
C GLU A 301 -2.65 -14.58 -23.33
N ALA A 302 -3.62 -13.73 -22.95
CA ALA A 302 -4.96 -13.74 -23.52
C ALA A 302 -5.02 -13.34 -25.02
N SER A 303 -3.88 -12.93 -25.61
CA SER A 303 -3.74 -12.49 -27.01
C SER A 303 -2.98 -13.47 -27.92
N THR A 304 -2.66 -14.70 -27.46
CA THR A 304 -2.00 -15.75 -28.29
C THR A 304 -2.98 -16.85 -28.73
N PRO A 305 -3.27 -17.04 -30.03
CA PRO A 305 -4.18 -18.09 -30.50
C PRO A 305 -3.43 -19.41 -30.72
N ASP A 306 -3.62 -20.39 -29.84
CA ASP A 306 -3.14 -21.75 -30.08
C ASP A 306 -4.20 -22.61 -30.77
N SER A 307 -3.76 -23.31 -31.80
CA SER A 307 -4.57 -23.94 -32.83
C SER A 307 -4.55 -25.45 -32.65
N SER A 308 -5.50 -26.02 -31.90
CA SER A 308 -5.94 -27.41 -32.11
C SER A 308 -7.23 -27.75 -31.35
N SER A 309 -8.29 -27.84 -32.13
CA SER A 309 -9.57 -28.55 -31.96
C SER A 309 -9.64 -29.69 -30.92
N GLN A 310 -10.70 -29.77 -30.12
CA GLN A 310 -11.95 -30.49 -30.46
C GLN A 310 -13.03 -30.40 -29.37
N ALA A 311 -14.26 -30.42 -29.85
CA ALA A 311 -15.51 -30.16 -29.14
C ALA A 311 -15.96 -31.26 -28.17
N SER A 312 -16.72 -30.84 -27.15
CA SER A 312 -17.99 -31.43 -26.65
C SER A 312 -18.39 -30.64 -25.40
N GLY A 313 -19.53 -30.00 -25.22
CA GLY A 313 -20.83 -30.02 -25.90
C GLY A 313 -21.87 -29.79 -24.80
N SER A 314 -22.74 -28.79 -24.94
CA SER A 314 -24.14 -28.70 -24.48
C SER A 314 -24.60 -27.24 -24.47
N GLN A 315 -25.55 -26.92 -25.33
CA GLN A 315 -26.20 -25.60 -25.49
C GLN A 315 -27.42 -25.42 -24.59
N ALA A 316 -27.64 -24.18 -24.14
CA ALA A 316 -28.93 -23.47 -24.10
C ALA A 316 -28.61 -21.97 -23.82
N SER A 317 -28.35 -21.11 -24.81
CA SER A 317 -29.21 -20.42 -25.79
C SER A 317 -30.05 -19.26 -25.23
N GLY A 318 -29.44 -18.07 -25.29
CA GLY A 318 -30.05 -16.74 -25.31
C GLY A 318 -29.11 -15.79 -26.06
N ASN A 319 -28.93 -16.06 -27.36
CA ASN A 319 -27.93 -15.45 -28.25
C ASN A 319 -28.31 -14.03 -28.70
N GLY A 320 -27.42 -13.08 -28.46
CA GLY A 320 -27.10 -12.03 -29.42
C GLY A 320 -25.59 -11.81 -29.33
N GLU A 321 -24.82 -12.21 -30.35
CA GLU A 321 -23.43 -11.79 -30.46
C GLU A 321 -23.42 -10.25 -30.51
N PHE A 322 -23.02 -9.62 -29.41
CA PHE A 322 -22.80 -8.18 -29.38
C PHE A 322 -21.75 -7.84 -30.43
N LYS A 323 -21.92 -6.71 -31.12
CA LYS A 323 -21.02 -6.26 -32.19
C LYS A 323 -20.22 -5.05 -31.76
N VAL A 324 -18.98 -4.94 -32.22
CA VAL A 324 -18.22 -3.68 -32.09
C VAL A 324 -19.01 -2.54 -32.72
N GLY A 325 -19.17 -1.45 -31.97
CA GLY A 325 -20.00 -0.29 -32.28
C GLY A 325 -21.44 -0.38 -31.80
N GLN A 326 -21.87 -1.51 -31.21
CA GLN A 326 -23.23 -1.67 -30.69
C GLN A 326 -23.42 -0.93 -29.37
N LEU A 327 -24.56 -0.28 -29.22
CA LEU A 327 -25.02 0.31 -27.97
C LEU A 327 -25.69 -0.77 -27.09
N VAL A 328 -25.38 -0.74 -25.80
CA VAL A 328 -25.79 -1.76 -24.81
C VAL A 328 -26.07 -1.10 -23.46
N ASP A 329 -26.92 -1.74 -22.66
CA ASP A 329 -26.99 -1.50 -21.22
C ASP A 329 -25.99 -2.43 -20.52
N VAL A 330 -25.28 -1.92 -19.52
CA VAL A 330 -24.12 -2.58 -18.89
C VAL A 330 -24.30 -2.65 -17.39
N LEU A 331 -24.38 -3.87 -16.85
CA LEU A 331 -24.49 -4.11 -15.43
C LEU A 331 -23.10 -3.99 -14.75
N SER A 332 -22.93 -2.97 -13.91
CA SER A 332 -21.72 -2.68 -13.14
C SER A 332 -22.08 -2.21 -11.73
N GLU A 333 -21.45 -2.79 -10.71
CA GLU A 333 -21.69 -2.46 -9.29
C GLU A 333 -23.18 -2.35 -8.92
N ASP A 334 -24.00 -3.28 -9.42
CA ASP A 334 -25.46 -3.37 -9.21
C ASP A 334 -26.32 -2.32 -9.94
N TYR A 335 -25.75 -1.55 -10.88
CA TYR A 335 -26.48 -0.60 -11.72
C TYR A 335 -26.30 -0.87 -13.23
N TRP A 336 -27.33 -0.56 -14.01
CA TRP A 336 -27.30 -0.60 -15.48
C TRP A 336 -26.92 0.76 -16.06
N TYR A 337 -25.80 0.80 -16.77
CA TYR A 337 -25.30 2.01 -17.44
C TYR A 337 -25.29 1.88 -18.96
N ALA A 338 -25.51 2.99 -19.65
CA ALA A 338 -25.40 3.05 -21.10
C ALA A 338 -23.94 2.98 -21.59
N GLY A 339 -23.66 2.07 -22.51
CA GLY A 339 -22.32 1.85 -23.04
C GLY A 339 -22.28 1.54 -24.54
N THR A 340 -21.08 1.65 -25.11
CA THR A 340 -20.79 1.19 -26.48
C THR A 340 -19.77 0.07 -26.44
N VAL A 341 -20.07 -1.03 -27.12
CA VAL A 341 -19.10 -2.12 -27.35
C VAL A 341 -17.98 -1.62 -28.26
N ARG A 342 -16.77 -1.54 -27.74
CA ARG A 342 -15.56 -1.11 -28.46
C ARG A 342 -14.79 -2.27 -29.04
N GLU A 343 -14.71 -3.37 -28.31
CA GLU A 343 -13.98 -4.57 -28.71
C GLU A 343 -14.70 -5.83 -28.20
N LEU A 344 -14.45 -6.96 -28.86
CA LEU A 344 -14.99 -8.27 -28.48
C LEU A 344 -13.83 -9.22 -28.23
N GLN A 345 -13.83 -9.87 -27.07
CA GLN A 345 -12.84 -10.89 -26.73
C GLN A 345 -13.54 -12.06 -26.04
N GLY A 346 -13.90 -13.07 -26.84
CA GLY A 346 -14.61 -14.26 -26.34
C GLY A 346 -15.99 -13.89 -25.79
N ASN A 347 -16.23 -14.15 -24.51
CA ASN A 347 -17.48 -13.80 -23.79
C ASN A 347 -17.41 -12.43 -23.10
N LEU A 348 -16.38 -11.61 -23.38
CA LEU A 348 -16.23 -10.25 -22.86
C LEU A 348 -16.38 -9.23 -23.99
N CYS A 349 -16.93 -8.07 -23.66
CA CYS A 349 -16.98 -6.89 -24.50
C CYS A 349 -16.24 -5.75 -23.78
N LEU A 350 -15.34 -5.05 -24.45
CA LEU A 350 -14.81 -3.80 -23.94
C LEU A 350 -15.89 -2.74 -24.11
N ILE A 351 -16.34 -2.15 -23.02
CA ILE A 351 -17.41 -1.17 -22.99
C ILE A 351 -16.80 0.20 -22.77
N ARG A 352 -17.19 1.17 -23.60
CA ARG A 352 -17.04 2.58 -23.30
C ARG A 352 -18.34 3.11 -22.73
N TYR A 353 -18.32 3.59 -21.49
CA TYR A 353 -19.48 4.24 -20.89
C TYR A 353 -19.78 5.57 -21.59
N LEU A 354 -21.07 5.85 -21.80
CA LEU A 354 -21.49 7.04 -22.55
C LEU A 354 -21.50 8.32 -21.71
N TYR A 355 -21.58 8.20 -20.38
CA TYR A 355 -21.68 9.35 -19.47
C TYR A 355 -20.40 10.19 -19.41
N ASN A 356 -19.23 9.54 -19.47
CA ASN A 356 -17.91 10.17 -19.45
C ASN A 356 -17.22 10.13 -20.82
N ASN A 357 -17.49 9.09 -21.63
CA ASN A 357 -16.86 8.81 -22.92
C ASN A 357 -15.31 8.89 -22.89
N ASP A 358 -14.71 8.66 -21.71
CA ASP A 358 -13.27 8.65 -21.50
C ASP A 358 -12.73 7.23 -21.77
N PRO A 359 -11.81 7.05 -22.74
CA PRO A 359 -11.16 5.77 -22.97
C PRO A 359 -10.44 5.18 -21.75
N SER A 360 -10.09 5.98 -20.73
CA SER A 360 -9.50 5.45 -19.48
C SER A 360 -10.46 4.59 -18.67
N ASP A 361 -11.77 4.80 -18.88
CA ASP A 361 -12.84 4.16 -18.13
C ASP A 361 -13.44 3.00 -18.93
N ASP A 362 -12.81 2.64 -20.05
CA ASP A 362 -13.20 1.46 -20.83
C ASP A 362 -12.99 0.18 -20.01
N GLU A 363 -14.05 -0.60 -19.82
CA GLU A 363 -14.04 -1.80 -18.97
C GLU A 363 -14.43 -3.06 -19.76
N TRP A 364 -13.77 -4.20 -19.50
CA TRP A 364 -14.16 -5.48 -20.08
C TRP A 364 -15.30 -6.11 -19.28
N ILE A 365 -16.49 -6.14 -19.89
CA ILE A 365 -17.71 -6.65 -19.25
C ILE A 365 -18.10 -7.98 -19.87
N ALA A 366 -18.50 -8.94 -19.04
CA ALA A 366 -19.05 -10.21 -19.52
C ALA A 366 -20.33 -9.96 -20.32
N GLN A 367 -20.48 -10.65 -21.46
CA GLN A 367 -21.69 -10.54 -22.29
C GLN A 367 -22.97 -10.92 -21.55
N THR A 368 -22.87 -11.67 -20.45
CA THR A 368 -23.99 -11.97 -19.54
C THR A 368 -24.45 -10.77 -18.71
N ASN A 369 -23.61 -9.75 -18.58
CA ASN A 369 -23.87 -8.49 -17.89
C ASN A 369 -24.19 -7.37 -18.89
N LEU A 370 -24.54 -7.73 -20.12
CA LEU A 370 -24.96 -6.80 -21.16
C LEU A 370 -26.38 -7.11 -21.57
N ALA A 371 -27.16 -6.05 -21.80
CA ALA A 371 -28.47 -6.13 -22.41
C ALA A 371 -28.54 -5.24 -23.66
N PRO A 372 -29.46 -5.51 -24.60
CA PRO A 372 -29.74 -4.57 -25.69
C PRO A 372 -30.10 -3.19 -25.13
N ALA A 373 -29.59 -2.12 -25.74
CA ALA A 373 -29.83 -0.76 -25.27
C ALA A 373 -31.32 -0.47 -25.04
N GLY A 374 -31.65 0.07 -23.86
CA GLY A 374 -33.00 0.49 -23.49
C GLY A 374 -33.96 -0.65 -23.16
N SER A 375 -33.48 -1.89 -22.95
CA SER A 375 -34.36 -3.04 -22.69
C SER A 375 -34.78 -3.21 -21.24
N ASN A 376 -34.19 -2.45 -20.32
CA ASN A 376 -34.31 -2.67 -18.88
C ASN A 376 -35.21 -1.64 -18.16
N TYR A 377 -36.01 -0.87 -18.90
CA TYR A 377 -36.77 0.26 -18.34
C TYR A 377 -38.27 0.13 -18.65
N GLU A 378 -39.10 0.26 -17.61
CA GLU A 378 -40.55 0.28 -17.67
C GLU A 378 -41.11 1.59 -17.09
N VAL A 379 -42.40 1.87 -17.33
CA VAL A 379 -43.06 3.04 -16.73
C VAL A 379 -43.28 2.77 -15.25
N GLY A 380 -42.78 3.66 -14.39
CA GLY A 380 -42.82 3.59 -12.93
C GLY A 380 -41.49 3.22 -12.28
N ASP A 381 -40.44 2.93 -13.06
CA ASP A 381 -39.12 2.64 -12.50
C ASP A 381 -38.48 3.90 -11.90
N GLU A 382 -37.87 3.74 -10.72
CA GLU A 382 -36.95 4.71 -10.12
C GLU A 382 -35.57 4.58 -10.77
N ILE A 383 -35.05 5.69 -11.26
CA ILE A 383 -33.83 5.78 -12.06
C ILE A 383 -33.00 6.97 -11.62
N GLU A 384 -31.75 7.01 -12.06
CA GLU A 384 -30.92 8.21 -12.03
C GLU A 384 -30.72 8.75 -13.44
N VAL A 385 -30.71 10.08 -13.56
CA VAL A 385 -30.58 10.79 -14.83
C VAL A 385 -29.38 11.72 -14.80
N LEU A 386 -28.47 11.57 -15.75
CA LEU A 386 -27.32 12.45 -15.92
C LEU A 386 -27.78 13.81 -16.45
N TYR A 387 -27.61 14.85 -15.65
CA TYR A 387 -27.98 16.22 -16.00
C TYR A 387 -26.84 16.98 -16.69
N SER A 388 -27.14 18.18 -17.18
CA SER A 388 -26.22 18.96 -18.01
C SER A 388 -24.99 19.52 -17.27
N ASP A 389 -25.03 19.53 -15.95
CA ASP A 389 -23.92 19.88 -15.05
C ASP A 389 -22.94 18.72 -14.84
N GLY A 390 -23.31 17.51 -15.25
CA GLY A 390 -22.51 16.29 -15.10
C GLY A 390 -22.82 15.48 -13.84
N GLU A 391 -23.83 15.86 -13.07
CA GLU A 391 -24.29 15.13 -11.88
C GLU A 391 -25.49 14.23 -12.22
N TRP A 392 -25.74 13.23 -11.37
CA TRP A 392 -26.86 12.29 -11.50
C TRP A 392 -27.96 12.65 -10.50
N TYR A 393 -29.21 12.66 -10.96
CA TYR A 393 -30.38 13.01 -10.16
C TYR A 393 -31.43 11.90 -10.19
N GLU A 394 -32.04 11.62 -9.04
CA GLU A 394 -33.13 10.64 -8.93
C GLU A 394 -34.39 11.10 -9.67
N ALA A 395 -35.01 10.19 -10.42
CA ALA A 395 -36.23 10.45 -11.18
C ALA A 395 -37.08 9.18 -11.35
N GLU A 396 -38.36 9.35 -11.72
CA GLU A 396 -39.28 8.25 -12.04
C GLU A 396 -39.70 8.30 -13.52
N ILE A 397 -39.70 7.16 -14.21
CA ILE A 397 -40.15 7.07 -15.61
C ILE A 397 -41.68 7.17 -15.69
N LYS A 398 -42.22 8.25 -16.26
CA LYS A 398 -43.67 8.43 -16.44
C LYS A 398 -44.19 7.92 -17.79
N LYS A 399 -43.40 8.01 -18.86
CA LYS A 399 -43.78 7.54 -20.21
C LYS A 399 -42.58 7.09 -21.03
N ILE A 400 -42.79 6.13 -21.93
CA ILE A 400 -41.77 5.65 -22.87
C ILE A 400 -42.24 5.88 -24.31
N LYS A 401 -41.36 6.41 -25.16
CA LYS A 401 -41.62 6.61 -26.59
C LYS A 401 -40.37 6.29 -27.41
N GLY A 402 -40.30 5.08 -27.96
CA GLY A 402 -39.08 4.60 -28.61
C GLY A 402 -37.93 4.60 -27.61
N ASP A 403 -36.81 5.22 -27.97
CA ASP A 403 -35.58 5.24 -27.14
C ASP A 403 -35.51 6.49 -26.23
N THR A 404 -36.66 7.11 -25.94
CA THR A 404 -36.77 8.29 -25.08
C THR A 404 -37.81 8.07 -23.99
N TYR A 405 -37.52 8.63 -22.81
CA TYR A 405 -38.24 8.42 -21.56
C TYR A 405 -38.65 9.78 -21.01
N LEU A 406 -39.93 9.97 -20.72
CA LEU A 406 -40.39 11.11 -19.96
C LEU A 406 -40.16 10.79 -18.49
N VAL A 407 -39.28 11.53 -17.85
CA VAL A 407 -38.90 11.36 -16.45
C VAL A 407 -39.42 12.52 -15.63
N GLU A 408 -39.74 12.28 -14.36
CA GLU A 408 -40.08 13.28 -13.36
C GLU A 408 -39.04 13.22 -12.25
N TYR A 409 -38.32 14.31 -11.98
CA TYR A 409 -37.27 14.32 -10.98
C TYR A 409 -37.86 14.25 -9.56
N THR A 410 -37.37 13.31 -8.77
CA THR A 410 -37.82 13.04 -7.39
C THR A 410 -36.84 13.56 -6.33
N ASP A 411 -35.64 13.99 -6.74
CA ASP A 411 -34.63 14.53 -5.82
C ASP A 411 -35.07 15.89 -5.23
N GLU A 412 -35.16 15.96 -3.89
CA GLU A 412 -35.52 17.19 -3.16
C GLU A 412 -34.49 18.32 -3.36
N ASN A 413 -33.25 18.02 -3.75
CA ASN A 413 -32.20 19.00 -4.02
C ASN A 413 -32.24 19.58 -5.44
N PHE A 414 -33.12 19.07 -6.31
CA PHE A 414 -33.29 19.57 -7.67
C PHE A 414 -34.11 20.87 -7.72
N TYR A 415 -35.00 21.10 -6.74
CA TYR A 415 -35.91 22.26 -6.70
C TYR A 415 -35.30 23.41 -5.89
N ASP A 416 -34.64 24.38 -6.54
CA ASP A 416 -34.03 25.55 -5.87
C ASP A 416 -34.99 26.75 -5.70
N ASP A 417 -36.24 26.68 -6.19
CA ASP A 417 -37.22 27.77 -6.03
C ASP A 417 -38.67 27.25 -5.82
N GLU A 418 -39.40 27.89 -4.89
CA GLU A 418 -40.76 27.52 -4.41
C GLU A 418 -41.90 27.60 -5.46
N ASP A 419 -41.62 27.71 -6.76
CA ASP A 419 -42.64 27.95 -7.80
C ASP A 419 -42.58 26.99 -9.03
N ASP A 420 -41.69 25.99 -9.07
CA ASP A 420 -41.62 25.05 -10.20
C ASP A 420 -42.28 23.70 -9.88
N GLU A 421 -43.53 23.57 -10.34
CA GLU A 421 -44.33 22.34 -10.38
C GLU A 421 -43.61 21.27 -11.23
N GLU A 422 -43.34 20.09 -10.65
CA GLU A 422 -43.00 18.81 -11.32
C GLU A 422 -42.24 18.98 -12.66
N GLU A 423 -40.91 19.22 -12.60
CA GLU A 423 -40.12 19.27 -13.83
C GLU A 423 -40.07 17.88 -14.47
N THR A 424 -40.76 17.74 -15.61
CA THR A 424 -40.68 16.55 -16.44
C THR A 424 -39.85 16.81 -17.69
N GLU A 425 -38.90 15.91 -17.98
CA GLU A 425 -38.01 16.01 -19.14
C GLU A 425 -38.12 14.76 -20.01
N TRP A 426 -38.09 14.91 -21.33
CA TRP A 426 -37.82 13.78 -22.23
C TRP A 426 -36.31 13.56 -22.33
N VAL A 427 -35.81 12.49 -21.72
CA VAL A 427 -34.41 12.11 -21.76
C VAL A 427 -34.18 10.92 -22.68
N ALA A 428 -33.01 10.89 -23.31
CA ALA A 428 -32.59 9.76 -24.12
C ALA A 428 -32.01 8.66 -23.22
N TRP A 429 -32.19 7.40 -23.60
CA TRP A 429 -31.75 6.24 -22.80
C TRP A 429 -30.27 6.32 -22.35
N GLN A 430 -29.41 6.98 -23.13
CA GLN A 430 -27.98 7.12 -22.80
C GLN A 430 -27.70 7.91 -21.52
N ARG A 431 -28.67 8.68 -21.05
CA ARG A 431 -28.55 9.55 -19.87
C ARG A 431 -29.17 8.91 -18.62
N ILE A 432 -29.58 7.65 -18.68
CA ILE A 432 -30.32 6.99 -17.61
C ILE A 432 -29.47 5.82 -17.06
N CYS A 433 -29.49 5.63 -15.75
CA CYS A 433 -29.12 4.37 -15.11
C CYS A 433 -30.14 3.95 -14.05
N CYS A 434 -30.20 2.66 -13.71
CA CYS A 434 -31.09 2.13 -12.67
C CYS A 434 -30.41 0.98 -11.92
N GLU A 435 -30.85 0.72 -10.69
CA GLU A 435 -30.41 -0.44 -9.91
C GLU A 435 -30.96 -1.74 -10.55
N ALA A 436 -30.17 -2.82 -10.50
CA ALA A 436 -30.34 -4.02 -11.32
C ALA A 436 -31.17 -5.16 -10.73
#